data_AF-A0A7I8CVY3-F1
#
_entry.id   AF-A0A7I8CVY3-F1
#
_cell.length_a   1.000
_cell.length_b   1.000
_cell.length_c   1.000
_cell.angle_alpha   90.00
_cell.angle_beta   90.00
_cell.angle_gamma   90.00
#
_symmetry.space_group_name_H-M   'P 1'
#
loop_
_entity.id
_entity.type
_entity.pdbx_description
1 polymer ?
#
loop_
_entity_poly.entity_id
_entity_poly.type
_entity_poly.pdbx_seq_one_letter_code
_entity_poly.pdbx_strand_id
1 'polypeptide(L)'
;MKARIIALTIAILFANPVTYAQGTDNRVYAPNELILGMTYGDWSAAWWQFYLQIPNVSNSHPFVATANTTCNNGNQPAGPVFFLAAVGTQTSPPPQVVRSCTVPAGSPILVPIVNNETSNLEINGSDADLRTAAFSPFPLSSPPTMTVSLDGTSIGSLSQFRFESPVFPFTAPSPISTFFFYTRTVSASSSRSPLSVSDGYWIAIKPLPVGLHTLSFSASLPGIININMLYHLNVQ
;
A
#
# COMPACT_ATOMS: atom_id res chain seq x y z
N MET A 1 66.29 -22.44 29.88
CA MET A 1 65.01 -22.25 29.16
C MET A 1 64.27 -21.09 29.81
N LYS A 2 64.03 -19.99 29.09
CA LYS A 2 63.25 -18.83 29.57
C LYS A 2 61.84 -18.95 28.99
N ALA A 3 60.82 -19.17 29.82
CA ALA A 3 59.43 -19.19 29.40
C ALA A 3 58.94 -17.75 29.17
N ARG A 4 58.44 -17.46 27.96
CA ARG A 4 57.79 -16.18 27.61
C ARG A 4 56.29 -16.34 27.83
N ILE A 5 55.71 -15.53 28.70
CA ILE A 5 54.26 -15.43 28.91
C ILE A 5 53.71 -14.47 27.83
N ILE A 6 52.84 -14.97 26.97
CA ILE A 6 52.11 -14.18 25.97
C ILE A 6 50.78 -13.77 26.61
N ALA A 7 50.60 -12.47 26.85
CA ALA A 7 49.33 -11.92 27.33
C ALA A 7 48.39 -11.72 26.12
N LEU A 8 47.28 -12.47 26.10
CA LEU A 8 46.23 -12.34 25.10
C LEU A 8 45.29 -11.20 25.50
N THR A 9 45.26 -10.12 24.73
CA THR A 9 44.34 -8.99 24.93
C THR A 9 43.03 -9.30 24.21
N ILE A 10 41.95 -9.54 24.96
CA ILE A 10 40.60 -9.71 24.41
C ILE A 10 40.02 -8.31 24.19
N ALA A 11 39.88 -7.90 22.93
CA ALA A 11 39.14 -6.70 22.56
C ALA A 11 37.63 -6.99 22.63
N ILE A 12 36.95 -6.39 23.61
CA ILE A 12 35.50 -6.47 23.74
C ILE A 12 34.90 -5.45 22.77
N LEU A 13 34.32 -5.94 21.67
CA LEU A 13 33.50 -5.16 20.76
C LEU A 13 32.18 -4.81 21.46
N PHE A 14 32.03 -3.56 21.88
CA PHE A 14 30.74 -3.03 22.33
C PHE A 14 29.81 -2.91 21.12
N ALA A 15 28.92 -3.87 20.93
CA ALA A 15 27.76 -3.69 20.07
C ALA A 15 26.83 -2.69 20.77
N ASN A 16 26.73 -1.47 20.24
CA ASN A 16 25.71 -0.53 20.70
C ASN A 16 24.33 -1.15 20.41
N PRO A 17 23.45 -1.29 21.41
CA PRO A 17 22.09 -1.72 21.14
C PRO A 17 21.43 -0.66 20.26
N VAL A 18 21.08 -1.03 19.03
CA VAL A 18 20.16 -0.25 18.21
C VAL A 18 18.84 -0.26 18.95
N THR A 19 18.55 0.85 19.62
CA THR A 19 17.26 1.08 20.26
C THR A 19 16.26 1.36 19.14
N TYR A 20 15.49 0.34 18.76
CA TYR A 20 14.29 0.57 17.97
C TYR A 20 13.29 1.32 18.85
N ALA A 21 13.19 2.63 18.65
CA ALA A 21 12.11 3.40 19.23
C ALA A 21 10.79 2.78 18.76
N GLN A 22 10.02 2.20 19.68
CA GLN A 22 8.63 1.80 19.49
C GLN A 22 7.74 3.05 19.52
N GLY A 23 8.03 3.99 18.61
CA GLY A 23 7.24 5.18 18.38
C GLY A 23 6.71 5.14 16.95
N THR A 24 5.45 5.52 16.75
CA THR A 24 4.96 5.82 15.40
C THR A 24 5.85 6.90 14.81
N ASP A 25 6.45 6.61 13.66
CA ASP A 25 7.28 7.58 12.94
C ASP A 25 6.48 8.86 12.74
N ASN A 26 7.00 9.99 13.21
CA ASN A 26 6.28 11.26 13.18
C ASN A 26 6.06 11.82 11.76
N ARG A 27 6.68 11.20 10.76
CA ARG A 27 6.48 11.47 9.33
C ARG A 27 5.23 10.76 8.78
N VAL A 28 4.56 9.93 9.56
CA VAL A 28 3.29 9.27 9.19
C VAL A 28 2.17 9.85 10.06
N TYR A 29 0.98 10.00 9.49
CA TYR A 29 -0.21 10.32 10.27
C TYR A 29 -0.50 9.19 11.27
N ALA A 30 -0.88 9.53 12.51
CA ALA A 30 -1.24 8.50 13.48
C ALA A 30 -2.55 7.79 13.05
N PRO A 31 -2.82 6.54 13.48
CA PRO A 31 -4.00 5.79 13.04
C PRO A 31 -5.36 6.47 13.23
N ASN A 32 -5.48 7.35 14.23
CA ASN A 32 -6.68 8.14 14.51
C ASN A 32 -6.56 9.62 14.09
N GLU A 33 -5.46 10.02 13.46
CA GLU A 33 -5.26 11.37 12.95
C GLU A 33 -6.03 11.56 11.64
N LEU A 34 -6.70 12.70 11.48
CA LEU A 34 -7.36 13.04 10.23
C LEU A 34 -6.35 13.57 9.22
N ILE A 35 -6.40 13.03 8.00
CA ILE A 35 -5.60 13.50 6.87
C ILE A 35 -6.48 14.49 6.11
N LEU A 36 -6.17 15.79 6.23
CA LEU A 36 -6.95 16.87 5.61
C LEU A 36 -8.46 16.79 5.93
N GLY A 37 -8.80 16.42 7.17
CA GLY A 37 -10.18 16.31 7.65
C GLY A 37 -10.88 14.97 7.39
N MET A 38 -10.22 14.02 6.73
CA MET A 38 -10.77 12.70 6.39
C MET A 38 -10.01 11.57 7.09
N THR A 39 -10.68 10.46 7.36
CA THR A 39 -10.06 9.27 7.97
C THR A 39 -9.26 8.46 6.94
N TYR A 40 -8.46 7.51 7.42
CA TYR A 40 -7.83 6.51 6.53
C TYR A 40 -8.85 5.71 5.72
N GLY A 41 -10.00 5.35 6.32
CA GLY A 41 -11.07 4.63 5.62
C GLY A 41 -11.64 5.46 4.48
N ASP A 42 -11.85 6.76 4.68
CA ASP A 42 -12.34 7.66 3.64
C ASP A 42 -11.32 7.84 2.51
N TRP A 43 -10.03 7.96 2.84
CA TRP A 43 -8.97 8.01 1.82
C TRP A 43 -8.77 6.68 1.09
N SER A 44 -9.00 5.55 1.75
CA SER A 44 -9.06 4.24 1.10
C SER A 44 -10.17 4.18 0.05
N ALA A 45 -11.38 4.66 0.39
CA ALA A 45 -12.48 4.78 -0.56
C ALA A 45 -12.12 5.67 -1.75
N ALA A 46 -11.55 6.86 -1.51
CA ALA A 46 -11.14 7.78 -2.56
C ALA A 46 -10.06 7.18 -3.48
N TRP A 47 -9.11 6.44 -2.91
CA TRP A 47 -8.09 5.71 -3.67
C TRP A 47 -8.70 4.65 -4.56
N TRP A 48 -9.64 3.85 -4.05
CA TRP A 48 -10.32 2.82 -4.83
C TRP A 48 -11.22 3.43 -5.91
N GLN A 49 -11.95 4.51 -5.64
CA GLN A 49 -12.69 5.23 -6.67
C GLN A 49 -11.79 5.66 -7.83
N PHE A 50 -10.59 6.15 -7.50
CA PHE A 50 -9.58 6.49 -8.50
C PHE A 50 -9.04 5.26 -9.24
N TYR A 51 -8.71 4.19 -8.52
CA TYR A 51 -8.18 2.95 -9.11
C TYR A 51 -9.20 2.31 -10.05
N LEU A 52 -10.45 2.17 -9.59
CA LEU A 52 -11.51 1.40 -10.25
C LEU A 52 -12.06 2.08 -11.52
N GLN A 53 -11.94 3.40 -11.66
CA GLN A 53 -12.37 4.09 -12.88
C GLN A 53 -11.40 3.92 -14.06
N ILE A 54 -10.19 3.41 -13.83
CA ILE A 54 -9.19 3.27 -14.88
C ILE A 54 -9.44 1.95 -15.65
N PRO A 55 -9.71 2.00 -16.97
CA PRO A 55 -9.93 0.79 -17.75
C PRO A 55 -8.62 0.01 -17.93
N ASN A 56 -8.64 -1.30 -17.68
CA ASN A 56 -7.53 -2.18 -18.03
C ASN A 56 -7.68 -2.74 -19.44
N VAL A 57 -7.30 -1.94 -20.44
CA VAL A 57 -7.25 -2.39 -21.84
C VAL A 57 -5.87 -2.96 -22.13
N SER A 58 -5.80 -4.19 -22.65
CA SER A 58 -4.53 -4.81 -23.08
C SER A 58 -3.42 -4.81 -22.01
N ASN A 59 -3.77 -5.03 -20.73
CA ASN A 59 -2.83 -5.00 -19.60
C ASN A 59 -2.09 -3.65 -19.43
N SER A 60 -2.71 -2.54 -19.82
CA SER A 60 -2.14 -1.19 -19.70
C SER A 60 -2.48 -0.46 -18.41
N HIS A 61 -3.17 -1.12 -17.46
CA HIS A 61 -3.50 -0.50 -16.18
C HIS A 61 -2.24 0.08 -15.50
N PRO A 62 -2.27 1.30 -14.97
CA PRO A 62 -1.07 1.98 -14.45
C PRO A 62 -0.38 1.27 -13.28
N PHE A 63 -1.03 0.25 -12.72
CA PHE A 63 -0.57 -0.51 -11.57
C PHE A 63 -0.18 -1.96 -11.90
N VAL A 64 -0.01 -2.31 -13.19
CA VAL A 64 0.65 -3.58 -13.54
C VAL A 64 2.17 -3.45 -13.53
N ALA A 65 2.87 -4.57 -13.30
CA ALA A 65 4.35 -4.60 -13.25
C ALA A 65 5.01 -4.03 -14.51
N THR A 66 4.41 -4.25 -15.69
CA THR A 66 4.91 -3.82 -16.99
C THR A 66 4.61 -2.35 -17.33
N ALA A 67 3.87 -1.64 -16.47
CA ALA A 67 3.56 -0.23 -16.66
C ALA A 67 4.84 0.63 -16.64
N ASN A 68 4.76 1.84 -17.17
CA ASN A 68 5.86 2.82 -17.14
C ASN A 68 6.35 2.99 -15.69
N THR A 69 7.67 3.16 -15.51
CA THR A 69 8.26 3.41 -14.19
C THR A 69 7.76 4.72 -13.56
N THR A 70 7.16 5.62 -14.34
CA THR A 70 6.49 6.82 -13.85
C THR A 70 5.25 6.48 -13.03
N CYS A 71 5.11 7.06 -11.85
CA CYS A 71 3.98 6.76 -10.96
C CYS A 71 2.62 7.03 -11.60
N ASN A 72 1.71 6.08 -11.40
CA ASN A 72 0.34 6.08 -11.93
C ASN A 72 0.27 6.24 -13.46
N ASN A 73 1.36 6.01 -14.21
CA ASN A 73 1.49 6.40 -15.63
C ASN A 73 1.01 7.84 -15.91
N GLY A 74 1.16 8.77 -14.95
CA GLY A 74 0.66 10.13 -15.06
C GLY A 74 -0.82 10.33 -14.70
N ASN A 75 -1.56 9.28 -14.33
CA ASN A 75 -2.98 9.35 -14.00
C ASN A 75 -3.26 9.77 -12.55
N GLN A 76 -2.53 10.70 -11.94
CA GLN A 76 -2.93 11.15 -10.60
C GLN A 76 -4.30 11.84 -10.65
N PRO A 77 -5.24 11.53 -9.74
CA PRO A 77 -6.46 12.34 -9.62
C PRO A 77 -6.08 13.76 -9.19
N ALA A 78 -6.87 14.74 -9.61
CA ALA A 78 -6.74 16.09 -9.08
C ALA A 78 -7.12 16.07 -7.59
N GLY A 79 -6.25 16.58 -6.73
CA GLY A 79 -6.50 16.60 -5.30
C GLY A 79 -5.25 16.89 -4.48
N PRO A 80 -5.43 17.08 -3.16
CA PRO A 80 -4.34 17.45 -2.27
C PRO A 80 -3.50 16.25 -1.79
N VAL A 81 -3.97 15.01 -2.01
CA VAL A 81 -3.27 13.78 -1.61
C VAL A 81 -2.72 13.08 -2.85
N PHE A 82 -1.45 12.69 -2.78
CA PHE A 82 -0.79 11.92 -3.81
C PHE A 82 -0.99 10.43 -3.57
N PHE A 83 -1.54 9.71 -4.53
CA PHE A 83 -1.80 8.27 -4.40
C PHE A 83 -0.64 7.44 -4.98
N LEU A 84 -0.12 6.51 -4.18
CA LEU A 84 0.78 5.45 -4.66
C LEU A 84 0.00 4.14 -4.84
N ALA A 85 0.64 3.13 -5.44
CA ALA A 85 0.06 1.81 -5.61
C ALA A 85 1.06 0.69 -5.30
N ALA A 86 0.53 -0.48 -4.98
CA ALA A 86 1.32 -1.69 -4.89
C ALA A 86 1.13 -2.55 -6.15
N VAL A 87 2.17 -3.28 -6.55
CA VAL A 87 2.06 -4.32 -7.57
C VAL A 87 2.17 -5.67 -6.89
N GLY A 88 1.10 -6.45 -6.95
CA GLY A 88 1.02 -7.79 -6.38
C GLY A 88 1.37 -8.90 -7.37
N THR A 89 2.03 -9.95 -6.87
CA THR A 89 2.35 -11.17 -7.61
C THR A 89 2.23 -12.40 -6.71
N GLN A 90 1.98 -13.57 -7.29
CA GLN A 90 2.00 -14.85 -6.55
C GLN A 90 3.41 -15.47 -6.46
N THR A 91 4.40 -14.91 -7.15
CA THR A 91 5.80 -15.39 -7.08
C THR A 91 6.41 -15.14 -5.71
N SER A 92 7.22 -16.09 -5.22
CA SER A 92 7.94 -16.00 -3.94
C SER A 92 9.42 -16.42 -4.11
N PRO A 93 10.41 -15.53 -3.90
CA PRO A 93 10.23 -14.11 -3.56
C PRO A 93 9.65 -13.31 -4.75
N PRO A 94 8.89 -12.22 -4.49
CA PRO A 94 8.42 -11.33 -5.55
C PRO A 94 9.60 -10.52 -6.15
N PRO A 95 9.64 -10.29 -7.48
CA PRO A 95 10.53 -9.30 -8.05
C PRO A 95 10.27 -7.92 -7.44
N GLN A 96 11.33 -7.12 -7.28
CA GLN A 96 11.17 -5.73 -6.87
C GLN A 96 10.64 -4.89 -8.03
N VAL A 97 9.56 -4.15 -7.78
CA VAL A 97 9.01 -3.18 -8.73
C VAL A 97 9.46 -1.78 -8.34
N VAL A 98 10.15 -1.10 -9.25
CA VAL A 98 10.70 0.24 -9.02
C VAL A 98 9.86 1.29 -9.76
N ARG A 99 9.47 2.35 -9.06
CA ARG A 99 8.72 3.49 -9.60
C ARG A 99 9.41 4.81 -9.27
N SER A 100 9.26 5.80 -10.14
CA SER A 100 9.73 7.17 -9.96
C SER A 100 8.55 8.13 -10.07
N CYS A 101 8.31 8.92 -9.02
CA CYS A 101 7.21 9.86 -8.93
C CYS A 101 7.73 11.29 -8.92
N THR A 102 6.98 12.21 -9.51
CA THR A 102 7.03 13.62 -9.17
C THR A 102 5.85 13.90 -8.24
N VAL A 103 6.13 14.32 -7.00
CA VAL A 103 5.14 14.57 -5.96
C VAL A 103 5.06 16.08 -5.71
N PRO A 104 3.88 16.71 -5.75
CA PRO A 104 3.78 18.12 -5.42
C PRO A 104 4.11 18.37 -3.94
N ALA A 105 4.95 19.35 -3.66
CA ALA A 105 5.27 19.79 -2.31
C ALA A 105 3.99 20.14 -1.53
N GLY A 106 3.97 19.81 -0.24
CA GLY A 106 2.78 20.02 0.61
C GLY A 106 1.72 18.93 0.51
N SER A 107 1.84 17.96 -0.39
CA SER A 107 0.88 16.86 -0.52
C SER A 107 1.17 15.73 0.47
N PRO A 108 0.19 15.28 1.29
CA PRO A 108 0.26 13.97 1.92
C PRO A 108 0.33 12.87 0.86
N ILE A 109 0.98 11.75 1.19
CA ILE A 109 1.12 10.61 0.28
C ILE A 109 0.43 9.40 0.89
N LEU A 110 -0.62 8.89 0.23
CA LEU A 110 -1.31 7.67 0.66
C LEU A 110 -0.65 6.44 0.02
N VAL A 111 -0.31 5.46 0.85
CA VAL A 111 0.40 4.25 0.45
C VAL A 111 -0.44 3.02 0.79
N PRO A 112 -0.95 2.28 -0.21
CA PRO A 112 -1.54 0.97 -0.01
C PRO A 112 -0.43 -0.07 0.20
N ILE A 113 -0.21 -0.53 1.43
CA ILE A 113 0.80 -1.56 1.71
C ILE A 113 0.30 -2.90 1.14
N VAL A 114 -0.91 -3.28 1.53
CA VAL A 114 -1.68 -4.41 0.98
C VAL A 114 -3.14 -4.19 1.33
N ASN A 115 -4.03 -4.35 0.35
CA ASN A 115 -5.46 -4.09 0.53
C ASN A 115 -6.30 -5.00 -0.37
N ASN A 116 -7.59 -4.97 -0.12
CA ASN A 116 -8.59 -5.63 -0.94
C ASN A 116 -9.85 -4.77 -0.98
N GLU A 117 -10.63 -4.94 -2.04
CA GLU A 117 -11.99 -4.41 -2.14
C GLU A 117 -12.94 -5.53 -2.55
N THR A 118 -14.23 -5.33 -2.30
CA THR A 118 -15.26 -6.16 -2.92
C THR A 118 -16.47 -5.31 -3.28
N SER A 119 -16.93 -5.47 -4.52
CA SER A 119 -18.03 -4.71 -5.09
C SER A 119 -19.30 -5.54 -5.31
N ASN A 120 -20.42 -4.84 -5.37
CA ASN A 120 -21.73 -5.40 -5.74
C ASN A 120 -21.83 -5.82 -7.22
N LEU A 121 -20.78 -5.57 -8.02
CA LEU A 121 -20.64 -6.06 -9.40
C LEU A 121 -20.01 -7.46 -9.46
N GLU A 122 -19.26 -7.85 -8.43
CA GLU A 122 -18.58 -9.13 -8.33
C GLU A 122 -19.40 -10.18 -7.57
N ILE A 123 -20.09 -9.75 -6.52
CA ILE A 123 -20.91 -10.63 -5.69
C ILE A 123 -22.31 -10.05 -5.49
N ASN A 124 -23.28 -10.96 -5.39
CA ASN A 124 -24.61 -10.61 -4.89
C ASN A 124 -24.58 -10.65 -3.37
N GLY A 125 -25.08 -9.59 -2.73
CA GLY A 125 -25.11 -9.52 -1.27
C GLY A 125 -25.49 -8.13 -0.77
N SER A 126 -25.68 -8.05 0.54
CA SER A 126 -25.78 -6.81 1.31
C SER A 126 -24.41 -6.16 1.53
N ASP A 127 -24.40 -4.92 2.03
CA ASP A 127 -23.16 -4.25 2.45
C ASP A 127 -22.36 -5.08 3.47
N ALA A 128 -23.02 -5.85 4.33
CA ALA A 128 -22.35 -6.74 5.29
C ALA A 128 -21.62 -7.91 4.60
N ASP A 129 -22.17 -8.42 3.50
CA ASP A 129 -21.55 -9.47 2.70
C ASP A 129 -20.31 -8.92 1.97
N LEU A 130 -20.41 -7.70 1.43
CA LEU A 130 -19.26 -7.01 0.82
C LEU A 130 -18.14 -6.80 1.84
N ARG A 131 -18.46 -6.32 3.06
CA ARG A 131 -17.49 -6.10 4.13
C ARG A 131 -16.79 -7.40 4.54
N THR A 132 -17.56 -8.47 4.71
CA THR A 132 -17.02 -9.78 5.05
C THR A 132 -16.06 -10.28 3.96
N ALA A 133 -16.41 -10.10 2.69
CA ALA A 133 -15.57 -10.49 1.57
C ALA A 133 -14.29 -9.63 1.46
N ALA A 134 -14.39 -8.31 1.69
CA ALA A 134 -13.24 -7.41 1.68
C ALA A 134 -12.24 -7.74 2.81
N PHE A 135 -12.75 -8.12 3.99
CA PHE A 135 -11.98 -8.48 5.17
C PHE A 135 -11.30 -9.85 5.08
N SER A 136 -11.95 -10.83 4.42
CA SER A 136 -11.56 -12.24 4.43
C SER A 136 -10.10 -12.54 4.08
N PRO A 137 -9.41 -11.82 3.18
CA PRO A 137 -8.00 -12.05 2.89
C PRO A 137 -7.06 -11.74 4.05
N PHE A 138 -7.49 -10.96 5.04
CA PHE A 138 -6.64 -10.49 6.14
C PHE A 138 -7.15 -11.02 7.50
N PRO A 139 -7.19 -12.35 7.73
CA PRO A 139 -7.65 -12.88 9.01
C PRO A 139 -6.70 -12.43 10.13
N LEU A 140 -7.26 -12.00 11.27
CA LEU A 140 -6.47 -11.55 12.42
C LEU A 140 -5.54 -12.64 12.99
N SER A 141 -5.88 -13.92 12.77
CA SER A 141 -5.06 -15.07 13.15
C SER A 141 -3.84 -15.29 12.25
N SER A 142 -3.83 -14.72 11.04
CA SER A 142 -2.73 -14.85 10.08
C SER A 142 -2.62 -13.56 9.25
N PRO A 143 -2.26 -12.42 9.87
CA PRO A 143 -2.12 -11.16 9.17
C PRO A 143 -0.94 -11.21 8.17
N PRO A 144 -0.92 -10.31 7.17
CA PRO A 144 0.22 -10.21 6.26
C PRO A 144 1.49 -9.83 7.02
N THR A 145 2.62 -10.37 6.59
CA THR A 145 3.93 -9.86 6.99
C THR A 145 4.21 -8.61 6.17
N MET A 146 4.63 -7.51 6.81
CA MET A 146 4.80 -6.23 6.14
C MET A 146 6.07 -5.53 6.59
N THR A 147 6.69 -4.78 5.67
CA THR A 147 7.77 -3.85 5.99
C THR A 147 7.55 -2.54 5.25
N VAL A 148 7.95 -1.43 5.87
CA VAL A 148 7.96 -0.10 5.25
C VAL A 148 9.21 0.63 5.72
N SER A 149 9.90 1.31 4.81
CA SER A 149 11.00 2.21 5.13
C SER A 149 10.90 3.49 4.32
N LEU A 150 11.08 4.64 4.99
CA LEU A 150 11.15 5.96 4.37
C LEU A 150 12.52 6.56 4.66
N ASP A 151 13.26 6.86 3.60
CA ASP A 151 14.64 7.37 3.63
C ASP A 151 15.57 6.49 4.49
N GLY A 152 15.42 5.16 4.35
CA GLY A 152 16.20 4.16 5.09
C GLY A 152 15.76 3.95 6.55
N THR A 153 14.79 4.73 7.04
CA THR A 153 14.26 4.58 8.40
C THR A 153 12.97 3.75 8.37
N SER A 154 12.96 2.63 9.10
CA SER A 154 11.80 1.74 9.17
C SER A 154 10.61 2.38 9.88
N ILE A 155 9.44 2.24 9.28
CA ILE A 155 8.15 2.62 9.89
C ILE A 155 7.56 1.36 10.53
N GLY A 156 7.45 1.38 11.86
CA GLY A 156 6.98 0.25 12.68
C GLY A 156 5.47 0.24 12.92
N SER A 157 5.02 -0.65 13.81
CA SER A 157 3.63 -0.74 14.30
C SER A 157 2.55 -0.85 13.21
N LEU A 158 2.90 -1.44 12.06
CA LEU A 158 2.04 -1.53 10.88
C LEU A 158 0.72 -2.30 11.13
N SER A 159 0.65 -3.12 12.17
CA SER A 159 -0.59 -3.79 12.59
C SER A 159 -1.68 -2.82 13.02
N GLN A 160 -1.33 -1.59 13.43
CA GLN A 160 -2.27 -0.54 13.83
C GLN A 160 -2.85 0.22 12.63
N PHE A 161 -2.33 -0.04 11.43
CA PHE A 161 -2.63 0.70 10.21
C PHE A 161 -3.61 -0.07 9.29
N ARG A 162 -4.46 -0.92 9.88
CA ARG A 162 -5.55 -1.58 9.17
C ARG A 162 -6.81 -0.74 9.23
N PHE A 163 -7.39 -0.45 8.08
CA PHE A 163 -8.59 0.38 7.98
C PHE A 163 -9.58 -0.19 6.99
N GLU A 164 -10.83 -0.24 7.45
CA GLU A 164 -12.01 -0.48 6.64
C GLU A 164 -12.56 0.85 6.12
N SER A 165 -13.02 0.89 4.87
CA SER A 165 -13.68 2.07 4.32
C SER A 165 -15.18 2.13 4.64
N PRO A 166 -15.82 3.30 4.51
CA PRO A 166 -17.27 3.34 4.29
C PRO A 166 -17.64 2.56 3.03
N VAL A 167 -18.91 2.16 2.87
CA VAL A 167 -19.39 1.73 1.55
C VAL A 167 -19.37 2.96 0.64
N PHE A 168 -18.76 2.83 -0.53
CA PHE A 168 -18.56 3.94 -1.46
C PHE A 168 -19.08 3.61 -2.86
N PRO A 169 -19.69 4.58 -3.56
CA PRO A 169 -19.97 4.44 -4.98
C PRO A 169 -18.69 4.58 -5.79
N PHE A 170 -18.64 3.94 -6.96
CA PHE A 170 -17.55 4.13 -7.91
C PHE A 170 -18.05 4.16 -9.35
N THR A 171 -17.21 4.65 -10.26
CA THR A 171 -17.46 4.61 -11.70
C THR A 171 -16.71 3.42 -12.26
N ALA A 172 -17.43 2.40 -12.74
CA ALA A 172 -16.80 1.29 -13.43
C ALA A 172 -16.43 1.69 -14.89
N PRO A 173 -15.33 1.17 -15.44
CA PRO A 173 -14.92 1.49 -16.80
C PRO A 173 -15.90 0.85 -17.81
N SER A 174 -16.03 1.48 -18.98
CA SER A 174 -16.83 0.97 -20.09
C SER A 174 -15.92 0.56 -21.27
N PRO A 175 -16.05 -0.67 -21.81
CA PRO A 175 -17.00 -1.72 -21.39
C PRO A 175 -16.58 -2.36 -20.06
N ILE A 176 -17.55 -2.88 -19.30
CA ILE A 176 -17.31 -3.48 -17.97
C ILE A 176 -16.32 -4.65 -17.99
N SER A 177 -16.12 -5.28 -19.15
CA SER A 177 -15.08 -6.31 -19.34
C SER A 177 -13.64 -5.78 -19.21
N THR A 178 -13.45 -4.45 -19.23
CA THR A 178 -12.15 -3.80 -18.97
C THR A 178 -11.95 -3.48 -17.48
N PHE A 179 -12.94 -3.80 -16.65
CA PHE A 179 -12.82 -3.70 -15.20
C PHE A 179 -11.89 -4.80 -14.69
N PHE A 180 -10.92 -4.43 -13.85
CA PHE A 180 -9.83 -5.32 -13.47
C PHE A 180 -10.07 -5.96 -12.10
N PHE A 181 -10.18 -7.29 -12.08
CA PHE A 181 -9.98 -8.09 -10.88
C PHE A 181 -9.00 -9.22 -11.15
N TYR A 182 -8.28 -9.62 -10.10
CA TYR A 182 -7.35 -10.74 -10.17
C TYR A 182 -8.02 -12.08 -10.53
N THR A 183 -9.34 -12.27 -10.30
CA THR A 183 -9.99 -13.59 -10.52
C THR A 183 -11.52 -13.61 -10.67
N ARG A 184 -12.25 -12.49 -10.67
CA ARG A 184 -13.72 -12.52 -10.52
C ARG A 184 -14.48 -12.12 -11.78
N THR A 185 -15.40 -13.01 -12.19
CA THR A 185 -16.35 -12.77 -13.26
C THR A 185 -17.28 -11.65 -12.85
N VAL A 186 -17.20 -10.49 -13.52
CA VAL A 186 -18.13 -9.39 -13.28
C VAL A 186 -19.49 -9.78 -13.84
N SER A 187 -20.55 -9.68 -13.03
CA SER A 187 -21.90 -9.89 -13.53
C SER A 187 -22.32 -8.69 -14.37
N ALA A 188 -22.14 -8.79 -15.69
CA ALA A 188 -22.44 -7.73 -16.65
C ALA A 188 -23.93 -7.29 -16.69
N SER A 189 -24.81 -7.94 -15.90
CA SER A 189 -26.26 -7.74 -15.94
C SER A 189 -26.84 -6.94 -14.79
N SER A 190 -26.02 -6.40 -13.88
CA SER A 190 -26.57 -5.58 -12.80
C SER A 190 -26.88 -4.17 -13.31
N SER A 191 -28.17 -3.82 -13.43
CA SER A 191 -28.64 -2.43 -13.59
C SER A 191 -28.42 -1.57 -12.34
N ARG A 192 -27.58 -2.05 -11.40
CA ARG A 192 -27.35 -1.44 -10.09
C ARG A 192 -26.26 -0.39 -10.20
N SER A 193 -26.39 0.68 -9.42
CA SER A 193 -25.28 1.60 -9.19
C SER A 193 -24.11 0.85 -8.54
N PRO A 194 -22.88 0.93 -9.09
CA PRO A 194 -21.72 0.25 -8.52
C PRO A 194 -21.40 0.77 -7.12
N LEU A 195 -21.29 -0.15 -6.16
CA LEU A 195 -20.88 0.09 -4.79
C LEU A 195 -19.77 -0.89 -4.43
N SER A 196 -18.82 -0.43 -3.62
CA SER A 196 -17.72 -1.24 -3.12
C SER A 196 -17.42 -0.88 -1.66
N VAL A 197 -16.71 -1.78 -1.00
CA VAL A 197 -16.08 -1.56 0.30
C VAL A 197 -14.69 -2.17 0.27
N SER A 198 -13.78 -1.58 1.04
CA SER A 198 -12.39 -1.99 1.13
C SER A 198 -11.96 -2.25 2.56
N ASP A 199 -10.96 -3.11 2.69
CA ASP A 199 -10.22 -3.33 3.93
C ASP A 199 -8.75 -3.55 3.57
N GLY A 200 -7.84 -3.15 4.45
CA GLY A 200 -6.42 -3.36 4.22
C GLY A 200 -5.53 -2.49 5.08
N TYR A 201 -4.23 -2.60 4.82
CA TYR A 201 -3.19 -1.89 5.53
C TYR A 201 -2.69 -0.70 4.72
N TRP A 202 -2.77 0.48 5.32
CA TRP A 202 -2.50 1.77 4.70
C TRP A 202 -1.65 2.64 5.58
N ILE A 203 -0.68 3.35 5.02
CA ILE A 203 -0.05 4.47 5.70
C ILE A 203 -0.27 5.75 4.91
N ALA A 204 -0.19 6.88 5.60
CA ALA A 204 -0.24 8.19 4.99
C ALA A 204 0.99 8.94 5.48
N ILE A 205 1.88 9.28 4.56
CA ILE A 205 3.09 10.02 4.84
C ILE A 205 2.71 11.50 4.83
N LYS A 206 3.11 12.23 5.88
CA LYS A 206 2.98 13.68 5.96
C LYS A 206 3.74 14.34 4.82
N PRO A 207 3.36 15.56 4.40
CA PRO A 207 4.07 16.26 3.35
C PRO A 207 5.57 16.24 3.56
N LEU A 208 6.29 15.70 2.58
CA LEU A 208 7.73 15.58 2.62
C LEU A 208 8.38 16.93 2.26
N PRO A 209 9.59 17.21 2.77
CA PRO A 209 10.39 18.31 2.27
C PRO A 209 10.61 18.23 0.76
N VAL A 210 10.86 19.36 0.11
CA VAL A 210 11.28 19.40 -1.30
C VAL A 210 12.61 18.66 -1.45
N GLY A 211 12.70 17.79 -2.45
CA GLY A 211 13.90 16.98 -2.71
C GLY A 211 13.60 15.53 -3.05
N LEU A 212 14.66 14.73 -3.05
CA LEU A 212 14.60 13.31 -3.37
C LEU A 212 14.41 12.48 -2.10
N HIS A 213 13.39 11.63 -2.12
CA HIS A 213 13.09 10.67 -1.06
C HIS A 213 12.98 9.25 -1.63
N THR A 214 13.22 8.27 -0.76
CA THR A 214 13.06 6.85 -1.11
C THR A 214 12.07 6.20 -0.16
N LEU A 215 11.03 5.59 -0.72
CA LEU A 215 10.07 4.78 0.01
C LEU A 215 10.18 3.34 -0.48
N SER A 216 10.42 2.40 0.43
CA SER A 216 10.29 0.97 0.14
C SER A 216 9.21 0.36 1.01
N PHE A 217 8.45 -0.57 0.44
CA PHE A 217 7.51 -1.36 1.22
C PHE A 217 7.29 -2.74 0.60
N SER A 218 6.99 -3.69 1.46
CA SER A 218 6.66 -5.05 1.07
C SER A 218 5.52 -5.58 1.91
N ALA A 219 4.78 -6.53 1.33
CA ALA A 219 3.80 -7.32 2.02
C ALA A 219 3.83 -8.75 1.50
N SER A 220 3.63 -9.72 2.38
CA SER A 220 3.44 -11.11 1.99
C SER A 220 2.26 -11.70 2.76
N LEU A 221 1.31 -12.19 1.98
CA LEU A 221 0.17 -12.98 2.42
C LEU A 221 0.28 -14.35 1.73
N PRO A 222 0.78 -15.38 2.44
CA PRO A 222 1.11 -16.67 1.84
C PRO A 222 -0.03 -17.27 1.02
N GLY A 223 0.27 -17.71 -0.20
CA GLY A 223 -0.71 -18.30 -1.11
C GLY A 223 -1.68 -17.32 -1.77
N ILE A 224 -1.58 -16.01 -1.48
CA ILE A 224 -2.48 -14.99 -2.01
C ILE A 224 -1.70 -13.93 -2.80
N ILE A 225 -0.82 -13.18 -2.14
CA ILE A 225 -0.14 -12.04 -2.75
C ILE A 225 1.20 -11.74 -2.08
N ASN A 226 2.19 -11.40 -2.88
CA ASN A 226 3.47 -10.87 -2.47
C ASN A 226 3.71 -9.53 -3.19
N ILE A 227 4.23 -8.55 -2.45
CA ILE A 227 4.48 -7.18 -2.89
C ILE A 227 5.90 -6.81 -2.49
N ASN A 228 6.65 -6.18 -3.40
CA ASN A 228 7.97 -5.62 -3.13
C ASN A 228 8.15 -4.36 -3.99
N MET A 229 7.95 -3.19 -3.37
CA MET A 229 7.97 -1.90 -4.04
C MET A 229 9.17 -1.06 -3.61
N LEU A 230 9.74 -0.34 -4.56
CA LEU A 230 10.68 0.75 -4.34
C LEU A 230 10.20 1.98 -5.11
N TYR A 231 10.03 3.09 -4.41
CA TYR A 231 9.62 4.37 -4.95
C TYR A 231 10.73 5.40 -4.77
N HIS A 232 11.11 6.06 -5.86
CA HIS A 232 11.85 7.31 -5.84
C HIS A 232 10.86 8.45 -5.95
N LEU A 233 10.80 9.29 -4.91
CA LEU A 233 9.86 10.40 -4.83
C LEU A 233 10.64 11.70 -5.01
N ASN A 234 10.46 12.37 -6.15
CA ASN A 234 10.95 13.72 -6.38
C ASN A 234 9.88 14.73 -5.97
N VAL A 235 10.06 15.37 -4.81
CA VAL A 235 9.12 16.35 -4.26
C VAL A 235 9.49 17.73 -4.76
N GLN A 236 8.57 18.43 -5.42
CA GLN A 236 8.78 19.77 -5.99
C GLN A 236 7.55 20.66 -5.90
#